data_AF-A0A1X2IPF9-F1
#
_entry.id   AF-A0A1X2IPF9-F1
#
_cell.length_a   1.000
_cell.length_b   1.000
_cell.length_c   1.000
_cell.angle_alpha   90.00
_cell.angle_beta   90.00
_cell.angle_gamma   90.00
#
_symmetry.space_group_name_H-M   'P 1'
#
loop_
_entity.id
_entity.type
_entity.pdbx_description
1 polymer ?
#
loop_
_entity_poly.entity_id
_entity_poly.type
_entity_poly.pdbx_seq_one_letter_code
_entity_poly.pdbx_strand_id
1 'polypeptide(L)'
;MDDATKSVNNIRLDVRSLKARFTELDQKDQCCICEFPLLTRQFYVFPCDHSYHMDCLINKTTKHLPFRQIRKLADLQEQLSRDIKLQNKLQHVQWAKAANNNSKQIESTDSERDEFRRTKARIERLKTELDDIVANECVYCGQIMIDSIDAPLISLDENDVVLSWMI
;
A
#
# COMPACT_ATOMS: atom_id res chain seq x y z
N MET A 1 -2.94 -34.04 30.78
CA MET A 1 -2.45 -34.11 29.39
C MET A 1 -3.51 -33.67 28.36
N ASP A 2 -4.81 -33.79 28.64
CA ASP A 2 -5.88 -33.37 27.71
C ASP A 2 -6.13 -31.86 27.58
N ASP A 3 -5.65 -31.03 28.50
CA ASP A 3 -5.83 -29.58 28.40
C ASP A 3 -4.97 -28.95 27.29
N ALA A 4 -3.79 -29.53 27.03
CA ALA A 4 -2.92 -29.09 25.94
C ALA A 4 -3.53 -29.39 24.56
N THR A 5 -4.19 -30.54 24.40
CA THR A 5 -4.84 -30.92 23.13
C THR A 5 -6.13 -30.14 22.90
N LYS A 6 -6.90 -29.82 23.95
CA LYS A 6 -8.06 -28.92 23.87
C LYS A 6 -7.66 -27.50 23.49
N SER A 7 -6.60 -26.95 24.09
CA SER A 7 -6.10 -25.61 23.76
C SER A 7 -5.66 -25.51 22.28
N VAL A 8 -4.89 -26.50 21.80
CA VAL A 8 -4.47 -26.56 20.38
C VAL A 8 -5.66 -26.63 19.42
N ASN A 9 -6.71 -27.37 19.79
CA ASN A 9 -7.91 -27.45 18.95
C ASN A 9 -8.72 -26.15 18.94
N ASN A 10 -8.83 -25.44 20.07
CA ASN A 10 -9.48 -24.13 20.11
C ASN A 10 -8.72 -23.10 19.27
N ILE A 11 -7.38 -23.06 19.37
CA ILE A 11 -6.54 -22.20 18.53
C ILE A 11 -6.77 -22.50 17.04
N ARG A 12 -6.88 -23.78 16.65
CA ARG A 12 -7.14 -24.16 15.25
C ARG A 12 -8.53 -23.72 14.76
N LEU A 13 -9.53 -23.74 15.63
CA LEU A 13 -10.87 -23.26 15.32
C LEU A 13 -10.88 -21.73 15.19
N ASP A 14 -10.20 -21.03 16.09
CA ASP A 14 -10.07 -19.57 16.04
C ASP A 14 -9.34 -19.10 14.78
N VAL A 15 -8.22 -19.76 14.42
CA VAL A 15 -7.50 -19.49 13.17
C VAL A 15 -8.38 -19.73 11.94
N ARG A 16 -9.26 -20.74 11.98
CA ARG A 16 -10.19 -21.01 10.88
C ARG A 16 -11.29 -19.95 10.81
N SER A 17 -11.80 -19.50 11.95
CA SER A 17 -12.79 -18.41 12.05
C SER A 17 -12.22 -17.07 11.56
N LEU A 18 -10.95 -16.78 11.88
CA LEU A 18 -10.23 -15.59 11.42
C LEU A 18 -10.11 -15.54 9.89
N LYS A 19 -9.96 -16.69 9.22
CA LYS A 19 -9.91 -16.77 7.75
C LYS A 19 -11.25 -16.50 7.06
N ALA A 20 -12.37 -16.53 7.79
CA ALA A 20 -13.70 -16.27 7.27
C ALA A 20 -14.15 -14.81 7.48
N ARG A 21 -13.31 -13.95 8.04
CA ARG A 21 -13.61 -12.52 8.17
C ARG A 21 -13.53 -11.87 6.79
N PHE A 22 -14.67 -11.38 6.33
CA PHE A 22 -14.77 -10.51 5.17
C PHE A 22 -15.23 -9.14 5.65
N THR A 23 -14.80 -8.10 4.96
CA THR A 23 -15.32 -6.73 5.15
C THR A 23 -16.10 -6.39 3.89
N GLU A 24 -17.36 -6.03 4.06
CA GLU A 24 -18.19 -5.51 2.96
C GLU A 24 -17.87 -4.03 2.79
N LEU A 25 -17.67 -3.60 1.54
CA LEU A 25 -17.46 -2.19 1.22
C LEU A 25 -18.65 -1.64 0.45
N ASP A 26 -19.21 -0.53 0.92
CA ASP A 26 -20.27 0.20 0.25
C ASP A 26 -19.69 1.38 -0.56
N GLN A 27 -20.45 1.89 -1.52
CA GLN A 27 -20.06 3.05 -2.31
C GLN A 27 -19.89 4.33 -1.45
N LYS A 28 -20.50 4.33 -0.27
CA LYS A 28 -20.43 5.42 0.70
C LYS A 28 -19.20 5.34 1.62
N ASP A 29 -18.41 4.26 1.57
CA ASP A 29 -17.25 4.14 2.43
C ASP A 29 -16.21 5.21 2.11
N GLN A 30 -15.60 5.74 3.17
CA GLN A 30 -14.70 6.86 3.13
C GLN A 30 -13.33 6.48 3.71
N CYS A 31 -12.30 7.15 3.21
CA CYS A 31 -10.96 7.05 3.79
C CYS A 31 -10.94 7.69 5.18
N CYS A 32 -10.44 6.99 6.19
CA CYS A 32 -10.43 7.49 7.57
C CYS A 32 -9.46 8.68 7.80
N ILE A 33 -8.61 9.02 6.82
CA ILE A 33 -7.66 10.15 6.92
C ILE A 33 -8.19 11.41 6.23
N CYS A 34 -8.82 11.28 5.06
CA CYS A 34 -9.22 12.43 4.24
C CYS A 34 -10.73 12.54 4.02
N GLU A 35 -11.51 11.58 4.52
CA GLU A 35 -12.99 11.56 4.48
C GLU A 35 -13.60 11.53 3.06
N PHE A 36 -12.77 11.40 2.01
CA PHE A 36 -13.24 11.26 0.63
C PHE A 36 -13.64 9.81 0.31
N PRO A 37 -14.54 9.58 -0.67
CA PRO A 37 -14.99 8.25 -1.05
C PRO A 37 -13.84 7.31 -1.42
N LEU A 38 -13.84 6.11 -0.84
CA LEU A 38 -12.74 5.15 -0.89
C LEU A 38 -12.49 4.63 -2.32
N LEU A 39 -13.57 4.28 -3.03
CA LEU A 39 -13.55 3.66 -4.37
C LEU A 39 -13.02 4.56 -5.49
N THR A 40 -12.67 5.83 -5.19
CA THR A 40 -12.14 6.76 -6.20
C THR A 40 -10.66 6.56 -6.52
N ARG A 41 -9.92 5.89 -5.63
CA ARG A 41 -8.47 5.66 -5.74
C ARG A 41 -8.14 4.25 -5.27
N GLN A 42 -6.88 3.82 -5.43
CA GLN A 42 -6.39 2.58 -4.81
C GLN A 42 -6.42 2.73 -3.28
N PHE A 43 -6.85 1.68 -2.59
CA PHE A 43 -7.11 1.72 -1.15
C PHE A 43 -6.70 0.42 -0.45
N TYR A 44 -6.55 0.52 0.86
CA TYR A 44 -6.29 -0.56 1.80
C TYR A 44 -7.46 -0.70 2.76
N VAL A 45 -7.80 -1.94 3.11
CA VAL A 45 -8.78 -2.28 4.15
C VAL A 45 -8.09 -3.20 5.13
N PHE A 46 -8.11 -2.80 6.39
CA PHE A 46 -7.52 -3.59 7.47
C PHE A 46 -8.57 -4.49 8.13
N PRO A 47 -8.16 -5.59 8.78
CA PRO A 47 -9.08 -6.46 9.54
C PRO A 47 -9.80 -5.80 10.73
N CYS A 48 -9.44 -4.55 11.05
CA CYS A 48 -10.13 -3.70 12.03
C CYS A 48 -11.13 -2.73 11.39
N ASP A 49 -11.54 -3.00 10.15
CA ASP A 49 -12.47 -2.23 9.31
C ASP A 49 -12.03 -0.80 8.92
N HIS A 50 -10.86 -0.35 9.39
CA HIS A 50 -10.30 0.91 8.93
C HIS A 50 -9.86 0.82 7.47
N SER A 51 -10.25 1.83 6.70
CA SER A 51 -10.02 1.90 5.26
C SER A 51 -9.31 3.20 4.89
N TYR A 52 -8.31 3.11 4.02
CA TYR A 52 -7.46 4.25 3.67
C TYR A 52 -7.14 4.26 2.19
N HIS A 53 -7.05 5.44 1.57
CA HIS A 53 -6.37 5.54 0.27
C HIS A 53 -4.90 5.19 0.43
N MET A 54 -4.31 4.58 -0.59
CA MET A 54 -2.88 4.25 -0.64
C MET A 54 -2.01 5.47 -0.30
N ASP A 55 -2.26 6.61 -0.94
CA ASP A 55 -1.47 7.83 -0.73
C ASP A 55 -1.62 8.40 0.68
N CYS A 56 -2.85 8.36 1.22
CA CYS A 56 -3.12 8.81 2.59
C CYS A 56 -2.39 7.94 3.61
N LEU A 57 -2.43 6.62 3.40
CA LEU A 57 -1.75 5.66 4.27
C LEU A 57 -0.23 5.85 4.20
N ILE A 58 0.35 5.96 3.00
CA ILE A 58 1.79 6.22 2.83
C ILE A 58 2.21 7.52 3.53
N ASN A 59 1.50 8.62 3.31
CA ASN A 59 1.85 9.91 3.89
C ASN A 59 1.77 9.92 5.42
N LYS A 60 0.87 9.13 6.00
CA LYS A 60 0.71 9.03 7.45
C LYS A 60 1.75 8.08 8.05
N THR A 61 2.01 6.95 7.41
CA THR A 61 3.03 5.98 7.86
C THR A 61 4.44 6.56 7.77
N THR A 62 4.81 7.27 6.70
CA THR A 62 6.16 7.87 6.55
C THR A 62 6.54 8.86 7.66
N LYS A 63 5.57 9.44 8.37
CA LYS A 63 5.83 10.33 9.53
C LYS A 63 6.25 9.59 10.79
N HIS A 64 5.87 8.33 10.93
CA HIS A 64 6.11 7.52 12.12
C HIS A 64 7.11 6.38 11.89
N LEU A 65 7.47 6.11 10.63
CA LEU A 65 8.44 5.08 10.30
C LEU A 65 9.88 5.50 10.67
N PRO A 66 10.74 4.55 11.08
CA PRO A 66 12.17 4.80 11.26
C PRO A 66 12.86 5.16 9.94
N PHE A 67 13.90 5.98 10.03
CA PHE A 67 14.64 6.51 8.89
C PHE A 67 15.10 5.44 7.87
N ARG A 68 15.49 4.24 8.34
CA ARG A 68 15.87 3.12 7.47
C ARG A 68 14.71 2.66 6.59
N GLN A 69 13.50 2.57 7.13
CA GLN A 69 12.31 2.15 6.38
C GLN A 69 11.82 3.27 5.45
N ILE A 70 11.88 4.55 5.88
CA ILE A 70 11.57 5.70 5.01
C ILE A 70 12.47 5.70 3.77
N ARG A 71 13.78 5.50 3.96
CA ARG A 71 14.72 5.42 2.84
C ARG A 71 14.39 4.26 1.91
N LYS A 72 14.10 3.08 2.47
CA LYS A 72 13.69 1.91 1.68
C LYS A 72 12.40 2.19 0.89
N LEU A 73 11.41 2.84 1.50
CA LEU A 73 10.16 3.24 0.83
C LEU A 73 10.43 4.19 -0.34
N ALA A 74 11.26 5.21 -0.15
CA ALA A 74 11.62 6.15 -1.20
C ALA A 74 12.34 5.43 -2.36
N ASP A 75 13.28 4.53 -2.05
CA ASP A 75 13.99 3.73 -3.05
C ASP A 75 13.03 2.82 -3.83
N LEU A 76 12.08 2.17 -3.15
CA LEU A 76 11.05 1.32 -3.76
C LEU A 76 10.11 2.13 -4.67
N GLN A 77 9.64 3.30 -4.22
CA GLN A 77 8.83 4.20 -5.02
C GLN A 77 9.56 4.69 -6.27
N GLU A 78 10.85 5.02 -6.16
CA GLU A 78 11.66 5.43 -7.30
C GLU A 78 11.81 4.29 -8.30
N GLN A 79 12.11 3.07 -7.83
CA GLN A 79 12.19 1.88 -8.68
C GLN A 79 10.86 1.57 -9.38
N LEU A 80 9.73 1.65 -8.67
CA LEU A 80 8.40 1.47 -9.25
C LEU A 80 8.15 2.47 -10.38
N SER A 81 8.47 3.75 -10.14
CA SER A 81 8.25 4.82 -11.12
C SER A 81 9.07 4.61 -12.40
N ARG A 82 10.30 4.10 -12.27
CA ARG A 82 11.17 3.75 -13.40
C ARG A 82 10.61 2.57 -14.18
N ASP A 83 10.26 1.49 -13.49
CA ASP A 83 9.79 0.27 -14.14
C ASP A 83 8.41 0.46 -14.79
N ILE A 84 7.51 1.26 -14.20
CA ILE A 84 6.22 1.63 -14.81
C ILE A 84 6.43 2.46 -16.08
N LYS A 85 7.37 3.41 -16.09
CA LYS A 85 7.71 4.17 -17.31
C LYS A 85 8.24 3.27 -18.42
N LEU A 86 9.09 2.30 -18.08
CA LEU A 86 9.58 1.29 -19.02
C LEU A 86 8.44 0.41 -19.54
N GLN A 87 7.56 -0.06 -18.66
CA GLN A 87 6.38 -0.84 -19.04
C GLN A 87 5.47 -0.07 -20.01
N ASN A 88 5.15 1.19 -19.71
CA ASN A 88 4.32 2.03 -20.56
C ASN A 88 4.97 2.28 -21.93
N LYS A 89 6.29 2.46 -21.97
CA LYS A 89 7.06 2.61 -23.22
C LYS A 89 6.96 1.33 -24.06
N LEU A 90 7.15 0.16 -23.45
CA LEU A 90 7.01 -1.14 -24.12
C LEU A 90 5.58 -1.38 -24.64
N GLN A 91 4.58 -1.00 -23.86
CA GLN A 91 3.16 -1.13 -24.24
C GLN A 91 2.79 -0.21 -25.41
N HIS A 92 3.31 1.02 -25.45
CA HIS A 92 3.09 1.95 -26.57
C HIS A 92 3.78 1.49 -27.87
N VAL A 93 4.97 0.89 -27.77
CA VAL A 93 5.65 0.28 -28.93
C VAL A 93 4.82 -0.86 -29.53
N GLN A 94 4.17 -1.68 -28.69
CA GLN A 94 3.25 -2.73 -29.16
C GLN A 94 2.00 -2.17 -29.87
N TRP A 95 1.37 -1.12 -29.33
CA TRP A 95 0.21 -0.47 -29.98
C TRP A 95 0.60 0.15 -31.34
N ALA A 96 1.71 0.91 -31.39
CA ALA A 96 2.15 1.59 -32.61
C ALA A 96 2.51 0.61 -33.73
N LYS A 97 3.11 -0.54 -33.41
CA LYS A 97 3.38 -1.62 -34.38
C LYS A 97 2.08 -2.29 -34.86
N ALA A 98 1.08 -2.47 -33.99
CA ALA A 98 -0.21 -3.08 -34.36
C ALA A 98 -1.09 -2.18 -35.24
N ALA A 99 -0.96 -0.86 -35.13
CA ALA A 99 -1.68 0.11 -35.96
C ALA A 99 -1.07 0.27 -37.37
N ASN A 100 0.24 0.02 -37.52
CA ASN A 100 0.96 0.14 -38.78
C ASN A 100 1.04 -1.20 -39.50
N ASN A 101 -0.11 -1.76 -39.88
CA ASN A 101 -0.19 -2.97 -40.68
C ASN A 101 0.13 -2.67 -42.15
N ASN A 102 1.42 -2.53 -42.46
CA ASN A 102 1.90 -2.79 -43.83
C ASN A 102 2.85 -3.99 -43.82
N SER A 103 2.44 -5.00 -44.58
CA SER A 103 2.89 -6.38 -44.53
C SER A 103 4.29 -6.56 -45.10
N LYS A 104 5.30 -6.69 -44.23
CA LYS A 104 6.39 -7.68 -44.39
C LYS A 104 7.33 -7.59 -43.18
N GLN A 105 7.47 -8.72 -42.49
CA GLN A 105 8.32 -8.96 -41.30
C GLN A 105 7.80 -8.37 -39.98
N ILE A 106 6.75 -9.00 -39.44
CA ILE A 106 6.53 -9.05 -37.99
C ILE A 106 6.94 -10.45 -37.54
N GLU A 107 8.24 -10.69 -37.41
CA GLU A 107 8.73 -11.66 -36.44
C GLU A 107 8.63 -10.95 -35.08
N SER A 108 7.55 -11.20 -34.34
CA SER A 108 7.51 -10.86 -32.93
C SER A 108 8.62 -11.66 -32.26
N THR A 109 9.74 -11.03 -31.95
CA THR A 109 10.81 -11.71 -31.19
C THR A 109 10.20 -12.13 -29.85
N ASP A 110 10.18 -13.43 -29.56
CA ASP A 110 9.72 -13.95 -28.25
C ASP A 110 10.42 -13.22 -27.08
N SER A 111 11.62 -12.71 -27.34
CA SER A 111 12.38 -11.81 -26.48
C SER A 111 11.63 -10.56 -26.02
N GLU A 112 10.91 -9.84 -26.90
CA GLU A 112 10.18 -8.60 -26.53
C GLU A 112 8.97 -8.90 -25.61
N ARG A 113 8.29 -10.03 -25.83
CA ARG A 113 7.17 -10.48 -24.98
C ARG A 113 7.66 -10.96 -23.62
N ASP A 114 8.78 -11.66 -23.59
CA ASP A 114 9.43 -12.10 -22.36
C ASP A 114 9.94 -10.93 -21.52
N GLU A 115 10.46 -9.88 -22.15
CA GLU A 115 10.90 -8.66 -21.46
C GLU A 115 9.73 -7.91 -20.80
N PHE A 116 8.59 -7.77 -21.50
CA PHE A 116 7.38 -7.18 -20.90
C PHE A 116 6.85 -8.01 -19.71
N ARG A 117 6.87 -9.34 -19.81
CA ARG A 117 6.48 -10.22 -18.70
C ARG A 117 7.41 -10.07 -17.49
N ARG A 118 8.73 -10.00 -17.72
CA ARG A 118 9.73 -9.83 -16.66
C ARG A 118 9.62 -8.47 -15.96
N THR A 119 9.41 -7.40 -16.72
CA THR A 119 9.21 -6.05 -16.17
C THR A 119 7.92 -5.99 -15.34
N LYS A 120 6.82 -6.57 -15.84
CA LYS A 120 5.57 -6.69 -15.05
C LYS A 120 5.78 -7.47 -13.75
N ALA A 121 6.44 -8.64 -13.80
CA ALA A 121 6.73 -9.45 -12.62
C ALA A 121 7.68 -8.76 -11.63
N ARG A 122 8.54 -7.85 -12.11
CA ARG A 122 9.39 -7.01 -11.25
C ARG A 122 8.55 -5.94 -10.55
N ILE A 123 7.64 -5.28 -11.27
CA ILE A 123 6.72 -4.27 -10.69
C ILE A 123 5.85 -4.89 -9.62
N GLU A 124 5.28 -6.08 -9.87
CA GLU A 124 4.47 -6.79 -8.88
C GLU A 124 5.27 -7.09 -7.61
N ARG A 125 6.52 -7.56 -7.72
CA ARG A 125 7.39 -7.78 -6.56
C ARG A 125 7.70 -6.51 -5.77
N LEU A 126 8.00 -5.42 -6.47
CA LEU A 126 8.27 -4.14 -5.81
C LEU A 126 7.01 -3.57 -5.14
N LYS A 127 5.82 -3.80 -5.72
CA LYS A 127 4.55 -3.45 -5.07
C LYS A 127 4.34 -4.27 -3.81
N THR A 128 4.51 -5.58 -3.86
CA THR A 128 4.38 -6.41 -2.64
C THR A 128 5.34 -5.98 -1.53
N GLU A 129 6.59 -5.62 -1.87
CA GLU A 129 7.53 -5.11 -0.87
C GLU A 129 7.13 -3.74 -0.29
N LEU A 130 6.49 -2.88 -1.08
CA LEU A 130 5.94 -1.62 -0.63
C LEU A 130 4.76 -1.88 0.32
N ASP A 131 3.86 -2.77 -0.08
CA ASP A 131 2.65 -3.13 0.66
C ASP A 131 3.02 -3.78 2.00
N ASP A 132 4.04 -4.63 2.06
CA ASP A 132 4.57 -5.24 3.29
C ASP A 132 5.06 -4.19 4.31
N ILE A 133 5.50 -3.02 3.86
CA ILE A 133 5.96 -1.95 4.75
C ILE A 133 4.78 -1.07 5.17
N VAL A 134 3.97 -0.65 4.20
CA VAL A 134 2.92 0.36 4.40
C VAL A 134 1.68 -0.25 5.06
N ALA A 135 1.34 -1.50 4.75
CA ALA A 135 0.16 -2.20 5.24
C ALA A 135 0.46 -3.15 6.41
N ASN A 136 1.64 -3.08 7.02
CA ASN A 136 2.01 -3.92 8.16
C ASN A 136 1.10 -3.69 9.38
N GLU A 137 0.67 -2.45 9.61
CA GLU A 137 -0.21 -2.11 10.72
C GLU A 137 -1.20 -0.99 10.35
N CYS A 138 -2.34 -0.99 11.03
CA CYS A 138 -3.34 0.07 10.89
C CYS A 138 -2.90 1.31 11.69
N VAL A 139 -2.98 2.49 11.07
CA VAL A 139 -2.58 3.76 11.69
C VAL A 139 -3.36 4.08 12.97
N TYR A 140 -4.62 3.66 13.08
CA TYR A 140 -5.48 3.96 14.24
C TYR A 140 -5.61 2.82 15.27
N CYS A 141 -5.19 1.61 14.92
CA CYS A 141 -5.26 0.46 15.83
C CYS A 141 -3.90 -0.16 16.17
N GLY A 142 -2.83 0.32 15.53
CA GLY A 142 -1.48 -0.20 15.69
C GLY A 142 -0.61 0.62 16.62
N GLN A 143 0.69 0.34 16.56
CA GLN A 143 1.72 0.98 17.38
C GLN A 143 1.84 2.47 17.05
N ILE A 144 1.66 2.86 15.78
CA ILE A 144 1.65 4.26 15.34
C ILE A 144 0.71 5.13 16.19
N MET A 145 -0.49 4.63 16.52
CA MET A 145 -1.44 5.38 17.33
C MET A 145 -0.97 5.48 18.79
N ILE A 146 -0.42 4.40 19.33
CA ILE A 146 0.08 4.35 20.71
C ILE A 146 1.23 5.33 20.89
N ASP A 147 2.21 5.33 19.98
CA ASP A 147 3.36 6.22 20.02
C ASP A 147 2.95 7.70 19.89
N SER A 148 1.80 7.98 19.28
CA SER A 148 1.27 9.33 19.16
C SER A 148 0.66 9.89 20.45
N ILE A 149 0.37 9.04 21.45
CA ILE A 149 -0.16 9.48 22.75
C ILE A 149 0.88 10.27 23.54
N ASP A 150 2.14 9.86 23.46
CA ASP A 150 3.26 10.52 24.14
C ASP A 150 3.75 11.77 23.40
N ALA A 151 3.24 12.02 22.19
CA ALA A 151 3.57 13.22 21.45
C ALA A 151 2.89 14.45 22.09
N PRO A 152 3.59 15.59 22.18
CA PRO A 152 2.97 16.81 22.67
C PRO A 152 1.79 17.20 21.76
N LEU A 153 0.68 17.58 22.37
CA LEU A 153 -0.53 18.01 21.65
C LEU A 153 -0.29 19.25 20.78
N ILE A 154 0.71 20.05 21.14
CA ILE A 154 1.14 21.25 20.42
C ILE A 154 2.50 20.94 19.82
N SER A 155 2.59 21.00 18.49
CA SER A 155 3.86 20.89 17.80
C SER A 155 4.73 22.13 18.08
N LEU A 156 6.05 22.00 18.00
CA LEU A 156 6.96 23.13 18.23
C LEU A 156 6.67 24.31 17.29
N ASP A 157 6.20 24.04 16.08
CA ASP A 157 5.84 25.05 15.08
C ASP A 157 4.53 25.78 15.41
N GLU A 158 3.64 25.16 16.19
CA GLU A 158 2.36 25.74 16.64
C GLU A 158 2.47 26.43 18.00
N ASN A 159 3.62 26.31 18.67
CA ASN A 159 3.86 26.90 19.98
C ASN A 159 3.75 28.44 19.95
N ASP A 160 4.20 29.08 18.87
CA ASP A 160 4.07 30.53 18.68
C ASP A 160 2.61 30.97 18.53
N VAL A 161 1.77 30.13 17.92
CA VAL A 161 0.32 30.37 17.79
C VAL A 161 -0.35 30.25 19.15
N VAL A 162 0.01 29.24 19.95
CA VAL A 162 -0.52 29.08 21.31
C VAL A 162 -0.07 30.23 22.22
N LEU A 163 1.19 30.66 22.12
CA LEU A 163 1.68 31.84 22.82
C LEU A 163 0.92 33.11 22.43
N SER A 164 0.46 33.23 21.18
CA SER A 164 -0.38 34.36 20.76
C SER A 164 -1.78 34.38 21.40
N TRP A 165 -2.25 33.24 21.94
CA TRP A 165 -3.54 33.11 22.62
C TRP A 165 -3.43 33.26 24.14
N MET A 166 -2.21 33.29 24.68
CA MET A 166 -1.95 33.60 26.09
C MET A 166 -2.03 35.12 26.27
N ILE A 167 -3.25 35.60 26.57
CA ILE A 167 -3.54 36.98 27.02
C ILE A 167 -2.99 37.19 28.43
#